data_AF-A0A9E2PLQ3-F1
#
_entry.id   AF-A0A9E2PLQ3-F1
#
_cell.length_a   1.000
_cell.length_b   1.000
_cell.length_c   1.000
_cell.angle_alpha   90.00
_cell.angle_beta   90.00
_cell.angle_gamma   90.00
#
_symmetry.space_group_name_H-M   'P 1'
#
loop_
_entity.id
_entity.type
_entity.pdbx_description
1 polymer ?
#
loop_
_entity_poly.entity_id
_entity_poly.type
_entity_poly.pdbx_seq_one_letter_code
_entity_poly.pdbx_strand_id
1 'polypeptide(L)' 'MACAKEAQVTDIYRPEPATVLRAQPVTEMEMAFAFRLDSGRELEHLPGQFVEVSIAGMGEAPISIS' A
#
# COMPACT_ATOMS: atom_id res chain seq x y z
N MET A 1 28.50 12.41 -17.24
CA MET A 1 27.49 13.40 -16.80
C MET A 1 26.14 12.71 -16.84
N ALA A 2 25.79 12.01 -15.76
CA ALA A 2 24.55 11.24 -15.70
C ALA A 2 23.43 12.20 -15.28
N CYS A 3 22.44 12.36 -16.15
CA CYS A 3 21.20 13.05 -15.85
C CYS A 3 20.44 12.20 -14.82
N ALA A 4 20.37 12.69 -13.58
CA ALA A 4 19.54 12.08 -12.54
C ALA A 4 18.08 12.22 -13.00
N LYS A 5 17.43 11.09 -13.23
CA LYS A 5 16.02 11.01 -13.59
C LYS A 5 15.22 11.56 -12.41
N GLU A 6 14.56 12.70 -12.60
CA GLU A 6 13.70 13.31 -11.58
C GLU A 6 12.68 12.25 -11.11
N ALA A 7 12.76 11.89 -9.84
CA ALA A 7 11.74 11.06 -9.21
C ALA A 7 10.44 11.86 -9.22
N GLN A 8 9.48 11.43 -10.04
CA GLN A 8 8.15 12.00 -10.07
C GLN A 8 7.58 11.90 -8.65
N VAL A 9 7.36 13.04 -7.99
CA VAL A 9 6.73 13.09 -6.67
C VAL A 9 5.28 12.63 -6.86
N THR A 10 5.01 11.36 -6.57
CA THR A 10 3.66 10.83 -6.48
C THR A 10 2.97 11.52 -5.30
N ASP A 11 1.86 12.20 -5.57
CA ASP A 11 1.03 12.83 -4.53
C ASP A 11 0.61 11.77 -3.50
N ILE A 12 1.10 11.91 -2.27
CA ILE A 12 0.84 10.97 -1.16
C ILE A 12 -0.63 10.94 -0.74
N TYR A 13 -1.40 11.99 -1.07
CA TYR A 13 -2.83 12.07 -0.78
C TYR A 13 -3.70 11.48 -1.89
N ARG A 14 -3.07 11.01 -2.98
CA ARG A 14 -3.77 10.32 -4.06
C ARG A 14 -3.63 8.81 -3.86
N PRO A 15 -4.73 8.09 -3.53
CA PRO A 15 -4.69 6.66 -3.41
C PRO A 15 -4.24 5.98 -4.70
N GLU A 16 -3.41 4.96 -4.56
CA GLU A 16 -2.96 4.11 -5.66
C GLU A 16 -3.76 2.80 -5.66
N PRO A 17 -4.26 2.33 -6.81
CA PRO A 17 -4.95 1.05 -6.89
C PRO A 17 -3.98 -0.11 -6.62
N ALA A 18 -4.48 -1.12 -5.90
CA ALA A 18 -3.73 -2.30 -5.54
C ALA A 18 -4.63 -3.55 -5.58
N THR A 19 -4.04 -4.67 -6.00
CA THR A 19 -4.71 -5.95 -6.09
C THR A 19 -4.39 -6.82 -4.87
N VAL A 20 -5.41 -7.38 -4.22
CA VAL A 20 -5.24 -8.41 -3.17
C VAL A 20 -4.83 -9.73 -3.83
N LEU A 21 -3.62 -10.18 -3.54
CA LEU A 21 -3.10 -11.48 -4.01
C LEU A 21 -3.49 -12.63 -3.09
N ARG A 22 -3.57 -12.35 -1.79
CA ARG A 22 -3.91 -13.35 -0.77
C ARG A 22 -4.60 -12.68 0.42
N ALA A 23 -5.58 -13.37 0.97
CA ALA A 23 -6.17 -13.06 2.27
C ALA A 23 -6.09 -14.33 3.13
N GLN A 24 -5.49 -14.24 4.32
CA GLN A 24 -5.36 -15.37 5.22
C GLN A 24 -5.68 -14.95 6.67
N PRO A 25 -6.46 -15.76 7.42
CA PRO A 25 -6.59 -15.55 8.85
C PRO A 25 -5.25 -15.85 9.55
N VAL A 26 -4.85 -14.99 10.47
CA VAL A 26 -3.68 -15.20 11.35
C VAL A 26 -4.13 -15.66 12.72
N THR A 27 -5.24 -15.08 13.20
CA THR A 27 -5.97 -15.51 14.41
C THR A 27 -7.47 -15.45 14.12
N GLU A 28 -8.31 -15.68 15.14
CA GLU A 28 -9.77 -15.56 15.00
C GLU A 28 -10.22 -14.13 14.68
N MET A 29 -9.42 -13.12 15.05
CA MET A 29 -9.79 -11.70 14.95
C MET A 29 -8.94 -10.95 13.92
N GLU A 30 -7.90 -11.56 13.37
CA GLU A 30 -6.90 -10.89 12.54
C GLU A 30 -6.75 -11.57 11.19
N MET A 31 -6.65 -10.75 10.14
CA MET A 31 -6.46 -11.18 8.77
C MET A 31 -5.21 -10.52 8.20
N ALA A 32 -4.33 -11.31 7.59
CA ALA A 32 -3.20 -10.80 6.82
C ALA A 32 -3.55 -10.80 5.34
N PHE A 33 -3.29 -9.67 4.69
CA PHE A 33 -3.51 -9.49 3.26
C PHE A 33 -2.17 -9.23 2.58
N ALA A 34 -1.95 -9.90 1.45
CA ALA A 34 -0.83 -9.60 0.56
C ALA A 34 -1.34 -8.77 -0.61
N PHE A 35 -0.76 -7.60 -0.82
CA PHE A 35 -1.14 -6.69 -1.90
C PHE A 35 -0.02 -6.57 -2.94
N ARG A 36 -0.42 -6.23 -4.16
CA ARG A 36 0.48 -5.74 -5.21
C ARG A 36 -0.06 -4.39 -5.68
N LEU A 37 0.78 -3.36 -5.68
CA LEU A 37 0.43 -2.09 -6.31
C LEU A 37 0.30 -2.32 -7.81
N ASP A 38 -0.78 -1.83 -8.41
CA ASP A 38 -1.08 -2.12 -9.82
C ASP A 38 -0.08 -1.44 -10.78
N SER A 39 0.65 -0.43 -10.31
CA SER A 39 1.79 0.16 -11.03
C SER A 39 3.00 -0.77 -11.15
N GLY A 40 3.05 -1.84 -10.34
CA GLY A 40 4.16 -2.78 -10.27
C GLY A 40 5.37 -2.31 -9.45
N ARG A 41 5.31 -1.12 -8.85
CA ARG A 41 6.38 -0.62 -7.96
C ARG A 41 6.30 -1.27 -6.57
N GLU A 42 7.40 -1.19 -5.83
CA GLU A 42 7.41 -1.53 -4.41
C GLU A 42 6.87 -0.37 -3.56
N LEU A 43 6.35 -0.69 -2.38
CA LEU A 43 5.80 0.31 -1.46
C LEU A 43 6.90 1.19 -0.84
N GLU A 44 8.11 0.64 -0.64
CA GLU A 44 9.28 1.33 -0.08
C GLU A 44 9.01 1.98 1.30
N HIS A 45 8.38 1.24 2.22
CA HIS A 45 8.08 1.75 3.57
C HIS A 45 9.25 1.63 4.55
N LEU A 46 9.25 2.52 5.55
CA LEU A 46 10.15 2.50 6.70
C LEU A 46 9.47 1.91 7.94
N PRO A 47 10.24 1.38 8.91
CA PRO A 47 9.68 0.91 10.18
C PRO A 47 8.87 1.98 10.91
N GLY A 48 7.69 1.59 11.43
CA GLY A 48 6.78 2.49 12.13
C GLY A 48 5.80 3.23 11.21
N GLN A 49 5.89 3.06 9.90
CA GLN A 49 4.87 3.55 8.96
C GLN A 49 3.69 2.59 8.85
N PHE A 50 2.55 3.15 8.44
CA PHE A 50 1.32 2.45 8.13
C PHE A 50 0.74 3.04 6.83
N VAL A 51 -0.24 2.37 6.25
CA VAL A 51 -0.99 2.89 5.09
C VAL A 51 -2.46 3.01 5.43
N GLU A 52 -3.15 3.91 4.75
CA GLU A 52 -4.60 3.94 4.71
C GLU A 52 -5.09 3.17 3.49
N VAL A 53 -6.01 2.23 3.72
CA VAL A 53 -6.70 1.51 2.66
C VAL A 53 -8.09 2.11 2.51
N SER A 54 -8.41 2.51 1.28
CA SER A 54 -9.71 3.07 0.91
C SER A 54 -10.48 2.08 0.05
N ILE A 55 -11.75 1.84 0.40
CA ILE A 55 -12.69 1.06 -0.41
C ILE A 55 -13.85 1.99 -0.76
N ALA A 56 -14.05 2.20 -2.06
CA ALA A 56 -15.10 3.08 -2.57
C ALA A 56 -16.48 2.68 -2.02
N GLY A 57 -17.15 3.62 -1.35
CA GLY A 57 -18.46 3.42 -0.75
C GLY A 57 -18.48 2.73 0.62
N MET A 58 -17.33 2.27 1.12
CA MET A 58 -17.19 1.68 2.47
C MET A 58 -16.46 2.62 3.43
N GLY A 59 -15.43 3.33 2.95
CA GLY A 59 -14.60 4.23 3.73
C GLY A 59 -13.13 3.81 3.77
N GLU A 60 -12.42 4.28 4.79
CA GLU A 60 -10.96 4.19 4.90
C GLU A 60 -10.57 3.62 6.26
N ALA A 61 -9.53 2.80 6.28
CA ALA A 61 -9.00 2.23 7.51
C ALA A 61 -7.46 2.18 7.48
N PRO A 62 -6.79 2.59 8.57
CA PRO A 62 -5.36 2.41 8.69
C PRO A 62 -5.03 0.94 8.94
N ILE A 63 -4.02 0.43 8.24
CA ILE A 63 -3.47 -0.91 8.48
C ILE A 63 -1.95 -0.85 8.66
N SER A 64 -1.46 -1.68 9.57
CA SER A 64 -0.02 -1.89 9.72
C SER A 64 0.52 -2.69 8.53
N ILE A 65 1.75 -2.39 8.15
CA ILE A 65 2.47 -3.04 7.04
C ILE A 65 3.78 -3.64 7.53
N SER A 66 4.22 -4.69 6.86
CA SER A 66 5.46 -5.43 7.15
C SER A 66 6.38 -5.42 5.95
#